data_AF-A0A1H6BJT1-F1
#
_entry.id   AF-A0A1H6BJT1-F1
#
_cell.length_a   1.000
_cell.length_b   1.000
_cell.length_c   1.000
_cell.angle_alpha   90.00
_cell.angle_beta   90.00
_cell.angle_gamma   90.00
#
_symmetry.space_group_name_H-M   'P 1'
#
loop_
_entity.id
_entity.type
_entity.pdbx_description
1 polymer ?
#
loop_
_entity_poly.entity_id
_entity_poly.type
_entity_poly.pdbx_seq_one_letter_code
_entity_poly.pdbx_strand_id
1 'polypeptide(L)'
;MATKADIITNIDAKIISKGNILATDTNAILKDILNCDELNSGNTNSLETFQYNGDLTDASGAIVSYSIRGITDLFANITLQIGIKQTLQGKLSLLVNNRGLFNSLNSIIKNNENTIDFLVKIRNNKSAEIYRKLEIQPAKKFRIANLNFTFNARSLIILIESQELNDNLFAGDSISASFAIHNS
;
A
#
# COMPACT_ATOMS: atom_id res chain seq x y z
N MET A 1 38.20 5.64 11.15
CA MET A 1 37.76 6.18 9.85
C MET A 1 37.26 7.59 10.12
N ALA A 2 37.64 8.57 9.30
CA ALA A 2 37.30 9.97 9.54
C ALA A 2 35.81 10.22 9.24
N THR A 3 35.12 10.92 10.12
CA THR A 3 33.71 11.29 9.92
C THR A 3 33.60 12.48 8.99
N LYS A 4 32.39 12.76 8.46
CA LYS A 4 32.16 13.96 7.63
C LYS A 4 32.53 15.25 8.37
N ALA A 5 32.29 15.31 9.68
CA ALA A 5 32.64 16.47 10.51
C ALA A 5 34.16 16.67 10.65
N ASP A 6 34.93 15.57 10.75
CA ASP A 6 36.39 15.62 10.82
C ASP A 6 36.99 16.15 9.51
N ILE A 7 36.41 15.75 8.37
CA ILE A 7 36.85 16.19 7.03
C ILE A 7 36.57 17.68 6.84
N ILE A 8 35.37 18.16 7.20
CA ILE A 8 35.01 19.58 7.10
C ILE A 8 35.93 20.42 8.00
N THR A 9 36.17 19.98 9.23
CA THR A 9 37.06 20.68 10.17
C THR A 9 38.50 20.75 9.64
N ASN A 10 39.01 19.68 9.03
CA ASN A 10 40.34 19.65 8.42
C ASN A 10 40.45 20.55 7.18
N ILE A 11 39.39 20.65 6.39
CA ILE A 11 39.31 21.56 5.25
C ILE A 11 39.29 23.01 5.75
N ASP A 12 38.40 23.35 6.67
CA ASP A 12 38.23 24.71 7.18
C ASP A 12 39.48 25.23 7.90
N ALA A 13 40.20 24.36 8.62
CA ALA A 13 41.47 24.70 9.25
C ALA A 13 42.60 24.99 8.25
N LYS A 14 42.48 24.51 7.00
CA LYS A 14 43.49 24.70 5.93
C LYS A 14 43.09 25.74 4.88
N ILE A 15 41.82 26.18 4.85
CA ILE A 15 41.37 27.25 3.97
C ILE A 15 41.82 28.59 4.56
N ILE A 16 42.88 29.15 4.00
CA ILE A 16 43.31 30.53 4.24
C ILE A 16 42.73 31.40 3.13
N SER A 17 42.03 32.49 3.48
CA SER A 17 41.52 33.45 2.49
C SER A 17 42.66 33.97 1.60
N LYS A 18 42.59 33.67 0.29
CA LYS A 18 43.60 33.99 -0.74
C LYS A 18 44.96 33.27 -0.58
N GLY A 19 45.02 32.16 0.17
CA GLY A 19 46.20 31.31 0.29
C GLY A 19 46.27 30.23 -0.79
N ASN A 20 47.50 29.80 -1.13
CA ASN A 20 47.74 28.62 -1.96
C ASN A 20 47.68 27.36 -1.10
N ILE A 21 46.86 26.37 -1.49
CA ILE A 21 46.84 25.04 -0.87
C ILE A 21 47.86 24.15 -1.59
N LEU A 22 48.73 23.47 -0.84
CA LEU A 22 49.72 22.56 -1.42
C LEU A 22 49.02 21.37 -2.07
N ALA A 23 49.54 20.90 -3.21
CA ALA A 23 48.98 19.74 -3.91
C ALA A 23 48.93 18.46 -3.06
N THR A 24 49.85 18.33 -2.10
CA THR A 24 49.87 17.24 -1.12
C THR A 24 48.68 17.30 -0.16
N ASP A 25 48.27 18.51 0.26
CA ASP A 25 47.12 18.71 1.13
C ASP A 25 45.82 18.47 0.37
N THR A 26 45.73 18.91 -0.89
CA THR A 26 44.60 18.62 -1.78
C THR A 26 44.42 17.11 -1.97
N ASN A 27 45.52 16.37 -2.20
CA ASN A 27 45.47 14.91 -2.35
C ASN A 27 45.05 14.19 -1.06
N ALA A 28 45.44 14.70 0.11
CA ALA A 28 44.99 14.15 1.39
C ALA A 28 43.48 14.36 1.58
N ILE A 29 42.98 15.58 1.33
CA ILE A 29 41.56 15.91 1.42
C ILE A 29 40.74 15.05 0.44
N LEU A 30 41.19 14.90 -0.81
CA LEU A 30 40.50 14.06 -1.80
C LEU A 30 40.46 12.59 -1.38
N LYS A 31 41.55 12.06 -0.81
CA LYS A 31 41.57 10.70 -0.24
C LYS A 31 40.62 10.55 0.95
N ASP A 32 40.55 11.56 1.82
CA ASP A 32 39.64 11.53 2.96
C ASP A 32 38.17 11.55 2.51
N ILE A 33 37.84 12.33 1.47
CA ILE A 33 36.50 12.32 0.84
C ILE A 33 36.18 10.96 0.21
N LEU A 34 37.12 10.39 -0.56
CA LEU A 34 36.96 9.08 -1.22
C LEU A 34 36.88 7.90 -0.24
N ASN A 35 37.42 8.05 0.97
CA ASN A 35 37.39 7.04 2.03
C ASN A 35 36.37 7.35 3.12
N CYS A 36 35.59 8.42 2.99
CA CYS A 36 34.55 8.76 3.95
C CYS A 36 33.40 7.77 3.77
N ASP A 37 33.27 6.81 4.69
CA ASP A 37 32.18 5.83 4.64
C ASP A 37 30.82 6.53 4.58
N GLU A 38 30.58 7.63 5.31
CA GLU A 38 29.30 8.36 5.24
C GLU A 38 28.95 8.93 3.84
N LEU A 39 29.95 9.15 2.97
CA LEU A 39 29.75 9.63 1.60
C LEU A 39 29.71 8.49 0.58
N ASN A 40 30.40 7.38 0.88
CA ASN A 40 30.58 6.25 -0.04
C ASN A 40 29.71 5.04 0.30
N SER A 41 29.15 4.99 1.51
CA SER A 41 27.96 4.22 1.82
C SER A 41 26.80 4.93 1.15
N GLY A 42 26.70 4.80 -0.18
CA GLY A 42 25.46 5.09 -0.87
C GLY A 42 24.37 4.40 -0.07
N ASN A 43 23.35 5.15 0.38
CA ASN A 43 22.26 4.70 1.23
C ASN A 43 21.83 3.28 0.81
N THR A 44 22.43 2.27 1.42
CA THR A 44 21.89 0.93 1.48
C THR A 44 20.92 0.99 2.63
N ASN A 45 19.93 1.87 2.50
CA ASN A 45 18.70 1.72 3.24
C ASN A 45 18.21 0.35 2.78
N SER A 46 18.45 -0.69 3.60
CA SER A 46 17.85 -1.99 3.36
C SER A 46 16.38 -1.69 3.19
N LEU A 47 15.86 -1.96 2.00
CA LEU A 47 14.46 -1.70 1.70
C LEU A 47 13.64 -2.44 2.75
N GLU A 48 13.02 -1.68 3.65
CA GLU A 48 12.27 -2.28 4.75
C GLU A 48 11.03 -2.92 4.13
N THR A 49 10.91 -4.24 4.27
CA THR A 49 9.76 -4.98 3.77
C THR A 49 8.77 -5.22 4.89
N PHE A 50 7.49 -5.27 4.54
CA PHE A 50 6.42 -5.63 5.48
C PHE A 50 5.50 -6.67 4.88
N GLN A 51 4.89 -7.48 5.75
CA GLN A 51 3.90 -8.47 5.39
C GLN A 51 2.86 -8.60 6.51
N TYR A 52 1.59 -8.54 6.13
CA TYR A 52 0.45 -8.70 7.01
C TYR A 52 -0.58 -9.58 6.34
N ASN A 53 -1.14 -10.52 7.09
CA ASN A 53 -2.25 -11.35 6.65
C ASN A 53 -3.22 -11.56 7.80
N GLY A 54 -4.48 -11.80 7.48
CA GLY A 54 -5.50 -12.04 8.48
C GLY A 54 -6.89 -12.09 7.89
N ASP A 55 -7.85 -12.33 8.76
CA ASP A 55 -9.27 -12.34 8.46
C ASP A 55 -9.98 -11.27 9.27
N LEU A 56 -10.89 -10.55 8.63
CA LEU A 56 -11.76 -9.56 9.26
C LEU A 56 -13.20 -10.01 9.06
N THR A 57 -14.04 -9.76 10.06
CA THR A 57 -15.48 -10.00 9.96
C THR A 57 -16.20 -8.70 10.29
N ASP A 58 -17.13 -8.28 9.44
CA ASP A 58 -17.97 -7.11 9.72
C ASP A 58 -19.13 -7.46 10.66
N ALA A 59 -19.94 -6.47 11.00
CA ALA A 59 -21.13 -6.68 11.84
C ALA A 59 -22.21 -7.55 11.17
N SER A 60 -22.22 -7.68 9.84
CA SER A 60 -23.17 -8.51 9.10
C SER A 60 -22.71 -9.97 8.91
N GLY A 61 -21.50 -10.28 9.34
CA GLY A 61 -20.86 -11.60 9.19
C GLY A 61 -20.15 -11.81 7.86
N ALA A 62 -20.03 -10.79 7.01
CA ALA A 62 -19.17 -10.86 5.83
C ALA A 62 -17.69 -10.96 6.26
N ILE A 63 -16.95 -11.84 5.57
CA ILE A 63 -15.57 -12.17 5.90
C ILE A 63 -14.66 -11.61 4.82
N VAL A 64 -13.57 -10.95 5.23
CA VAL A 64 -12.50 -10.51 4.35
C VAL A 64 -11.19 -11.08 4.81
N SER A 65 -10.69 -12.04 4.04
CA SER A 65 -9.32 -12.52 4.13
C SER A 65 -8.43 -11.59 3.34
N TYR A 66 -7.36 -11.10 3.95
CA TYR A 66 -6.41 -10.19 3.32
C TYR A 66 -4.98 -10.71 3.42
N SER A 67 -4.18 -10.38 2.41
CA SER A 67 -2.73 -10.54 2.38
C SER A 67 -2.13 -9.28 1.77
N ILE A 68 -1.34 -8.56 2.56
CA ILE A 68 -0.75 -7.28 2.20
C ILE A 68 0.75 -7.38 2.43
N ARG A 69 1.54 -7.15 1.38
CA ARG A 69 3.00 -7.19 1.44
C ARG A 69 3.61 -6.09 0.61
N GLY A 70 4.75 -5.56 1.02
CA GLY A 70 5.33 -4.43 0.30
C GLY A 70 6.70 -4.04 0.77
N ILE A 71 7.14 -2.91 0.24
CA ILE A 71 8.34 -2.20 0.66
C ILE A 71 7.89 -0.85 1.18
N THR A 72 8.27 -0.53 2.42
CA THR A 72 7.96 0.74 3.08
C THR A 72 8.31 1.90 2.16
N ASP A 73 7.41 2.89 2.08
CA ASP A 73 7.52 4.10 1.24
C ASP A 73 7.55 3.88 -0.28
N LEU A 74 7.50 2.65 -0.78
CA LEU A 74 7.57 2.38 -2.22
C LEU A 74 6.28 1.81 -2.79
N PHE A 75 5.83 0.65 -2.31
CA PHE A 75 4.64 0.00 -2.83
C PHE A 75 4.06 -1.05 -1.88
N ALA A 76 2.78 -1.36 -2.07
CA ALA A 76 2.08 -2.46 -1.41
C ALA A 76 1.32 -3.30 -2.44
N ASN A 77 1.54 -4.61 -2.41
CA ASN A 77 0.64 -5.60 -3.02
C ASN A 77 -0.44 -5.98 -2.02
N ILE A 78 -1.69 -5.84 -2.44
CA ILE A 78 -2.87 -6.14 -1.63
C ILE A 78 -3.65 -7.23 -2.35
N THR A 79 -3.91 -8.32 -1.66
CA THR A 79 -4.80 -9.40 -2.09
C THR A 79 -5.94 -9.52 -1.10
N LEU A 80 -7.17 -9.55 -1.61
CA LEU A 80 -8.41 -9.63 -0.84
C LEU A 80 -9.26 -10.79 -1.35
N GLN A 81 -9.82 -11.54 -0.42
CA GLN A 81 -10.89 -12.49 -0.67
C GLN A 81 -12.06 -12.17 0.26
N ILE A 82 -13.17 -11.77 -0.34
CA ILE A 82 -14.37 -11.29 0.36
C ILE A 82 -15.46 -12.34 0.17
N GLY A 83 -16.06 -12.79 1.27
CA GLY A 83 -17.17 -13.73 1.29
C GLY A 83 -18.38 -13.12 1.99
N ILE A 84 -19.50 -13.04 1.28
CA ILE A 84 -20.74 -12.46 1.79
C ILE A 84 -21.60 -13.56 2.39
N LYS A 85 -21.86 -13.49 3.71
CA LYS A 85 -22.67 -14.49 4.41
C LYS A 85 -24.16 -14.18 4.41
N GLN A 86 -24.52 -12.90 4.38
CA GLN A 86 -25.89 -12.41 4.40
C GLN A 86 -26.06 -11.31 3.34
N THR A 87 -27.28 -11.08 2.86
CA THR A 87 -27.52 -10.06 1.82
C THR A 87 -27.35 -8.65 2.39
N LEU A 88 -26.59 -7.78 1.70
CA LEU A 88 -26.23 -6.42 2.12
C LEU A 88 -26.48 -5.39 1.00
N GLN A 89 -26.82 -4.17 1.39
CA GLN A 89 -26.99 -3.03 0.46
C GLN A 89 -25.65 -2.41 0.01
N GLY A 90 -24.71 -3.22 -0.49
CA GLY A 90 -23.52 -2.73 -1.21
C GLY A 90 -22.47 -1.99 -0.37
N LYS A 91 -22.58 -2.00 0.97
CA LYS A 91 -21.56 -1.40 1.83
C LYS A 91 -21.04 -2.40 2.84
N LEU A 92 -19.74 -2.63 2.77
CA LEU A 92 -18.96 -3.32 3.78
C LEU A 92 -18.12 -2.26 4.53
N SER A 93 -17.85 -2.46 5.82
CA SER A 93 -16.96 -1.57 6.56
C SER A 93 -16.24 -2.40 7.60
N LEU A 94 -14.92 -2.46 7.50
CA LEU A 94 -14.10 -3.34 8.31
C LEU A 94 -13.17 -2.51 9.18
N LEU A 95 -13.12 -2.84 10.46
CA LEU A 95 -12.18 -2.19 11.36
C LEU A 95 -10.90 -3.02 11.41
N VAL A 96 -9.79 -2.47 10.90
CA VAL A 96 -8.48 -3.10 10.98
C VAL A 96 -7.73 -2.54 12.17
N ASN A 97 -7.72 -3.30 13.27
CA ASN A 97 -7.00 -2.96 14.49
C ASN A 97 -5.53 -3.42 14.43
N ASN A 98 -4.83 -3.12 13.34
CA ASN A 98 -3.40 -3.42 13.21
C ASN A 98 -2.60 -2.15 12.95
N ARG A 99 -1.93 -1.66 14.01
CA ARG A 99 -1.14 -0.42 13.96
C ARG A 99 0.07 -0.51 13.03
N GLY A 100 0.70 -1.69 12.93
CA GLY A 100 1.84 -1.90 12.03
C GLY A 100 1.42 -1.77 10.56
N LEU A 101 0.35 -2.49 10.19
CA LEU A 101 -0.24 -2.42 8.85
C LEU A 101 -0.63 -0.98 8.47
N PHE A 102 -1.23 -0.25 9.41
CA PHE A 102 -1.56 1.16 9.20
C PHE A 102 -0.32 2.00 8.91
N ASN A 103 0.72 1.90 9.74
CA ASN A 103 1.94 2.68 9.56
C ASN A 103 2.59 2.40 8.19
N SER A 104 2.66 1.12 7.77
CA SER A 104 3.24 0.73 6.48
C SER A 104 2.43 1.26 5.29
N LEU A 105 1.10 1.25 5.35
CA LEU A 105 0.28 1.70 4.23
C LEU A 105 0.11 3.21 4.17
N ASN A 106 0.05 3.90 5.32
CA ASN A 106 -0.01 5.36 5.38
C ASN A 106 1.25 6.02 4.80
N SER A 107 2.39 5.31 4.81
CA SER A 107 3.63 5.80 4.20
C SER A 107 3.60 5.75 2.66
N ILE A 108 2.76 4.88 2.09
CA ILE A 108 2.59 4.67 0.65
C ILE A 108 1.43 5.48 0.08
N ILE A 109 0.30 5.55 0.80
CA ILE A 109 -0.93 6.22 0.36
C ILE A 109 -0.95 7.62 0.95
N LYS A 110 -0.22 8.56 0.32
CA LYS A 110 -0.04 9.93 0.83
C LYS A 110 -1.22 10.88 0.56
N ASN A 111 -2.07 10.56 -0.42
CA ASN A 111 -3.25 11.35 -0.76
C ASN A 111 -4.54 10.57 -0.44
N ASN A 112 -5.16 10.90 0.69
CA ASN A 112 -6.46 10.35 1.10
C ASN A 112 -7.65 10.80 0.23
N GLU A 113 -7.42 11.70 -0.74
CA GLU A 113 -8.47 12.24 -1.61
C GLU A 113 -8.72 11.38 -2.87
N ASN A 114 -7.77 10.53 -3.26
CA ASN A 114 -7.96 9.60 -4.37
C ASN A 114 -8.41 8.24 -3.81
N THR A 115 -9.73 8.01 -3.74
CA THR A 115 -10.25 6.65 -3.65
C THR A 115 -9.77 5.88 -4.86
N ILE A 116 -9.03 4.79 -4.61
CA ILE A 116 -8.62 3.90 -5.69
C ILE A 116 -9.80 2.98 -5.96
N ASP A 117 -10.37 3.13 -7.16
CA ASP A 117 -11.53 2.36 -7.59
C ASP A 117 -11.07 1.21 -8.48
N PHE A 118 -11.43 -0.02 -8.09
CA PHE A 118 -11.12 -1.23 -8.86
C PHE A 118 -12.40 -1.89 -9.35
N LEU A 119 -12.47 -2.18 -10.64
CA LEU A 119 -13.56 -3.01 -11.16
C LEU A 119 -13.31 -4.48 -10.80
N VAL A 120 -14.21 -5.08 -10.01
CA VAL A 120 -14.11 -6.44 -9.53
C VAL A 120 -15.25 -7.32 -10.03
N LYS A 121 -15.00 -8.63 -10.10
CA LYS A 121 -16.01 -9.64 -10.45
C LYS A 121 -16.62 -10.20 -9.17
N ILE A 122 -17.95 -10.25 -9.13
CA ILE A 122 -18.73 -10.92 -8.09
C ILE A 122 -19.18 -12.27 -8.63
N ARG A 123 -18.81 -13.34 -7.92
CA ARG A 123 -19.21 -14.72 -8.23
C ARG A 123 -20.12 -15.25 -7.15
N ASN A 124 -21.16 -15.97 -7.57
CA ASN A 124 -22.06 -16.68 -6.68
C ASN A 124 -22.37 -18.06 -7.28
N ASN A 125 -22.40 -19.10 -6.45
CA ASN A 125 -22.72 -20.46 -6.89
C ASN A 125 -24.20 -20.65 -7.27
N LYS A 126 -25.06 -19.70 -6.89
CA LYS A 126 -26.49 -19.61 -7.27
C LYS A 126 -26.76 -18.45 -8.22
N SER A 127 -25.82 -18.16 -9.13
CA SER A 127 -25.89 -17.01 -10.04
C SER A 127 -27.20 -16.93 -10.83
N ALA A 128 -27.73 -18.05 -11.32
CA ALA A 128 -29.01 -18.10 -12.04
C ALA A 128 -30.20 -17.60 -11.21
N GLU A 129 -30.26 -17.96 -9.92
CA GLU A 129 -31.31 -17.49 -9.01
C GLU A 129 -31.22 -15.97 -8.79
N ILE A 130 -30.00 -15.45 -8.67
CA ILE A 130 -29.74 -14.03 -8.48
C ILE A 130 -30.14 -13.23 -9.72
N TYR A 131 -29.74 -13.67 -10.92
CA TYR A 131 -30.13 -12.97 -12.16
C TYR A 131 -31.64 -12.95 -12.37
N ARG A 132 -32.34 -14.03 -12.00
CA ARG A 132 -33.81 -14.04 -12.02
C ARG A 132 -34.40 -12.98 -11.08
N LYS A 133 -33.81 -12.78 -9.89
CA LYS A 133 -34.26 -11.75 -8.93
C LYS A 133 -33.99 -10.33 -9.42
N LEU A 134 -32.92 -10.14 -10.19
CA LEU A 134 -32.53 -8.85 -10.75
C LEU A 134 -33.17 -8.56 -12.12
N GLU A 135 -33.98 -9.48 -12.64
CA GLU A 135 -34.56 -9.41 -13.99
C GLU A 135 -33.50 -9.26 -15.11
N ILE A 136 -32.28 -9.73 -14.84
CA ILE A 136 -31.16 -9.72 -15.79
C ILE A 136 -31.19 -11.02 -16.59
N GLN A 137 -31.03 -10.91 -17.91
CA GLN A 137 -30.94 -12.08 -18.79
C GLN A 137 -29.79 -13.02 -18.34
N PRO A 138 -30.00 -14.34 -18.23
CA PRO A 138 -29.07 -15.30 -17.58
C PRO A 138 -27.73 -15.53 -18.31
N ALA A 139 -27.38 -14.70 -19.30
CA ALA A 139 -26.17 -14.85 -20.09
C ALA A 139 -24.87 -14.44 -19.34
N LYS A 140 -24.95 -13.65 -18.26
CA LYS A 140 -23.77 -13.18 -17.53
C LYS A 140 -23.23 -14.27 -16.58
N LYS A 141 -21.94 -14.62 -16.67
CA LYS A 141 -21.31 -15.60 -15.75
C LYS A 141 -20.94 -15.02 -14.38
N PHE A 142 -20.90 -13.71 -14.26
CA PHE A 142 -20.53 -12.97 -13.05
C PHE A 142 -21.15 -11.57 -13.09
N ARG A 143 -21.36 -10.98 -11.92
CA ARG A 143 -21.70 -9.55 -11.77
C ARG A 143 -20.42 -8.74 -11.62
N ILE A 144 -20.50 -7.43 -11.82
CA ILE A 144 -19.37 -6.52 -11.68
C ILE A 144 -19.70 -5.45 -10.64
N ALA A 145 -18.70 -5.03 -9.89
CA ALA A 145 -18.83 -3.96 -8.91
C ALA A 145 -17.55 -3.13 -8.86
N ASN A 146 -17.67 -1.89 -8.39
CA ASN A 146 -16.54 -1.09 -7.98
C ASN A 146 -16.16 -1.49 -6.56
N LEU A 147 -14.90 -1.82 -6.36
CA LEU A 147 -14.29 -1.95 -5.05
C LEU A 147 -13.49 -0.68 -4.81
N ASN A 148 -14.00 0.15 -3.91
CA ASN A 148 -13.31 1.35 -3.47
C ASN A 148 -12.69 1.03 -2.13
N PHE A 149 -11.47 1.50 -1.94
CA PHE A 149 -10.79 1.24 -0.69
C PHE A 149 -10.13 2.48 -0.12
N THR A 150 -10.45 2.72 1.14
CA THR A 150 -10.08 3.93 1.86
C THR A 150 -9.43 3.51 3.16
N PHE A 151 -8.27 4.10 3.44
CA PHE A 151 -7.67 4.05 4.75
C PHE A 151 -7.91 5.36 5.47
N ASN A 152 -8.21 5.27 6.76
CA ASN A 152 -8.08 6.40 7.66
C ASN A 152 -7.23 5.99 8.87
N ALA A 153 -7.04 6.92 9.79
CA ALA A 153 -6.19 6.75 10.98
C ALA A 153 -6.51 5.52 11.87
N ARG A 154 -7.65 4.83 11.67
CA ARG A 154 -8.12 3.74 12.54
C ARG A 154 -8.71 2.55 11.81
N SER A 155 -8.92 2.60 10.50
CA SER A 155 -9.72 1.60 9.80
C SER A 155 -9.41 1.50 8.31
N LEU A 156 -9.64 0.29 7.79
CA LEU A 156 -9.68 0.00 6.37
C LEU A 156 -11.14 -0.11 5.94
N ILE A 157 -11.63 0.87 5.22
CA ILE A 157 -13.00 0.85 4.70
C ILE A 157 -12.95 0.29 3.29
N ILE A 158 -13.63 -0.84 3.07
CA ILE A 158 -13.83 -1.45 1.75
C ILE A 158 -15.28 -1.24 1.36
N LEU A 159 -15.53 -0.41 0.36
CA LEU A 159 -16.85 -0.16 -0.19
C LEU A 159 -17.00 -0.95 -1.49
N ILE A 160 -18.13 -1.62 -1.70
CA ILE A 160 -18.36 -2.48 -2.88
C ILE A 160 -19.69 -2.12 -3.53
N GLU A 161 -19.63 -1.22 -4.50
CA GLU A 161 -20.81 -0.69 -5.18
C GLU A 161 -21.07 -1.48 -6.46
N SER A 162 -22.22 -2.15 -6.53
CA SER A 162 -22.60 -2.80 -7.78
C SER A 162 -22.95 -1.76 -8.86
N GLN A 163 -22.65 -2.12 -10.11
CA GLN A 163 -22.95 -1.32 -11.28
C GLN A 163 -24.40 -1.49 -11.79
N GLU A 164 -25.11 -2.51 -11.30
CA GLU A 164 -26.45 -2.85 -11.77
C GLU A 164 -27.53 -2.28 -10.81
N LEU A 165 -28.64 -1.79 -11.35
CA LEU A 165 -29.74 -1.24 -10.56
C LEU A 165 -30.31 -2.31 -9.62
N ASN A 166 -30.51 -1.99 -8.34
CA ASN A 166 -31.00 -2.90 -7.28
C ASN A 166 -30.07 -4.08 -6.97
N ASP A 167 -28.84 -4.06 -7.47
CA ASP A 167 -27.90 -5.15 -7.28
C ASP A 167 -27.21 -5.08 -5.93
N ASN A 168 -27.76 -5.83 -4.98
CA ASN A 168 -27.20 -6.01 -3.66
C ASN A 168 -26.03 -7.02 -3.68
N LEU A 169 -25.27 -7.03 -2.59
CA LEU A 169 -24.41 -8.18 -2.29
C LEU A 169 -25.29 -9.27 -1.69
N PHE A 170 -25.40 -10.41 -2.34
CA PHE A 170 -26.24 -11.52 -1.90
C PHE A 170 -25.43 -12.54 -1.10
N ALA A 171 -26.12 -13.25 -0.19
CA ALA A 171 -25.51 -14.38 0.51
C ALA A 171 -24.89 -15.39 -0.48
N GLY A 172 -23.66 -15.80 -0.22
CA GLY A 172 -22.86 -16.67 -1.08
C GLY A 172 -22.03 -15.94 -2.13
N ASP A 173 -22.12 -14.60 -2.23
CA ASP A 173 -21.24 -13.84 -3.10
C ASP A 173 -19.79 -13.95 -2.63
N SER A 174 -18.90 -14.01 -3.60
CA SER A 174 -17.46 -14.04 -3.42
C SER A 174 -16.79 -13.09 -4.38
N ILE A 175 -15.81 -12.34 -3.87
CA ILE A 175 -15.00 -11.41 -4.63
C ILE A 175 -13.54 -11.73 -4.32
N SER A 176 -12.72 -11.77 -5.36
CA SER A 176 -11.27 -11.90 -5.23
C SER A 176 -10.62 -10.79 -6.03
N ALA A 177 -9.77 -10.01 -5.37
CA ALA A 177 -9.06 -8.89 -5.96
C ALA A 177 -7.59 -8.95 -5.55
N SER A 178 -6.70 -8.64 -6.49
CA SER A 178 -5.28 -8.44 -6.19
C SER A 178 -4.77 -7.27 -7.00
N PHE A 179 -4.16 -6.30 -6.32
CA PHE A 179 -3.68 -5.07 -6.93
C PHE A 179 -2.44 -4.55 -6.20
N ALA A 180 -1.70 -3.69 -6.89
CA ALA A 180 -0.54 -3.01 -6.32
C ALA A 180 -0.83 -1.51 -6.23
N ILE A 181 -0.43 -0.90 -5.12
CA ILE A 181 -0.41 0.55 -4.95
C ILE A 181 1.05 0.97 -4.86
N HIS A 182 1.41 1.99 -5.63
CA HIS A 182 2.75 2.57 -5.63
C HIS A 182 2.67 3.98 -5.03
N ASN A 183 3.71 4.37 -4.30
CA ASN A 183 3.89 5.75 -3.86
C ASN A 183 4.07 6.61 -5.11
N SER A 184 3.14 7.53 -5.35
CA SER A 184 3.14 8.48 -6.47
C SER A 184 3.91 9.75 -6.13
#